data_AF-A0AAN0Y234-F1
#
_entry.id   AF-A0AAN0Y234-F1
#
_cell.length_a   1.000
_cell.length_b   1.000
_cell.length_c   1.000
_cell.angle_alpha   90.00
_cell.angle_beta   90.00
_cell.angle_gamma   90.00
#
_symmetry.space_group_name_H-M   'P 1'
#
loop_
_entity.id
_entity.type
_entity.pdbx_description
1 polymer ?
#
loop_
_entity_poly.entity_id
_entity_poly.type
_entity_poly.pdbx_seq_one_letter_code
_entity_poly.pdbx_strand_id
1 'polypeptide(L)'
;MSSESCDYLISLSFAGEDREYVDAVASGLKNNGISVFYDKYEQASLWGKDLYQHLTDVYQNRSRYVVMFISEHYAKKLWTSHEKRMAQARAFKESREYILPVKFDDTIIPDIPDTTGYLDAREFVPDEIVKFIKQKLQDDGITITKQKSLTNELLKSTAEELVNLIREELIQHEQKTESLNSPIRSLHSEAEFSKLWEARTKRQHQLKKWLLNSFSNKYQSKSILIKNELIQRLNLNERDVYFDAVYENPVNPLGISEVAADLEKLSMMLDTNE
;
A
#
# COMPACT_ATOMS: atom_id res chain seq x y z
N MET A 1 18.26 20.60 -12.80
CA MET A 1 17.59 19.45 -13.46
C MET A 1 16.42 19.08 -12.57
N SER A 2 15.22 19.41 -13.00
CA SER A 2 13.97 19.13 -12.27
C SER A 2 13.83 17.63 -12.09
N SER A 3 13.84 17.17 -10.84
CA SER A 3 13.45 15.80 -10.49
C SER A 3 11.97 15.65 -10.79
N GLU A 4 11.62 15.15 -11.98
CA GLU A 4 10.25 14.75 -12.30
C GLU A 4 9.90 13.58 -11.36
N SER A 5 9.02 13.86 -10.40
CA SER A 5 8.53 12.85 -9.48
C SER A 5 7.50 11.98 -10.19
N CYS A 6 7.91 10.83 -10.73
CA CYS A 6 6.98 9.79 -11.11
C CYS A 6 6.35 9.19 -9.84
N ASP A 7 5.02 9.17 -9.78
CA ASP A 7 4.28 8.59 -8.65
C ASP A 7 4.33 7.06 -8.65
N TYR A 8 4.50 6.46 -9.84
CA TYR A 8 4.53 5.02 -10.05
C TYR A 8 5.79 4.59 -10.81
N LEU A 9 6.39 3.48 -10.42
CA LEU A 9 7.44 2.83 -11.21
C LEU A 9 6.82 2.07 -12.38
N ILE A 10 5.71 1.39 -12.14
CA ILE A 10 5.03 0.56 -13.14
C ILE A 10 3.56 0.96 -13.23
N SER A 11 3.06 1.09 -14.45
CA SER A 11 1.63 1.17 -14.75
C SER A 11 1.18 -0.09 -15.49
N LEU A 12 0.05 -0.67 -15.10
CA LEU A 12 -0.52 -1.84 -15.79
C LEU A 12 -1.66 -1.40 -16.71
N SER A 13 -1.54 -1.71 -18.00
CA SER A 13 -2.58 -1.45 -19.01
C SER A 13 -3.08 -2.79 -19.56
N PHE A 14 -4.36 -3.08 -19.38
CA PHE A 14 -4.95 -4.39 -19.69
C PHE A 14 -6.45 -4.30 -19.92
N ALA A 15 -7.04 -5.27 -20.63
CA ALA A 15 -8.48 -5.39 -20.75
C ALA A 15 -9.08 -6.06 -19.51
N GLY A 16 -10.33 -5.72 -19.15
CA GLY A 16 -10.97 -6.29 -17.97
C GLY A 16 -11.07 -7.82 -17.97
N GLU A 17 -11.08 -8.44 -19.14
CA GLU A 17 -11.04 -9.89 -19.34
C GLU A 17 -9.74 -10.55 -18.86
N ASP A 18 -8.62 -9.85 -18.97
CA ASP A 18 -7.29 -10.37 -18.61
C ASP A 18 -6.97 -10.15 -17.11
N ARG A 19 -7.97 -9.69 -16.35
CA ARG A 19 -7.79 -9.20 -14.97
C ARG A 19 -7.22 -10.24 -14.02
N GLU A 20 -7.61 -11.51 -14.14
CA GLU A 20 -7.15 -12.55 -13.21
C GLU A 20 -5.62 -12.66 -13.21
N TYR A 21 -5.01 -12.70 -14.40
CA TYR A 21 -3.56 -12.73 -14.56
C TYR A 21 -2.92 -11.43 -14.07
N VAL A 22 -3.50 -10.27 -14.42
CA VAL A 22 -2.95 -8.97 -14.09
C VAL A 22 -3.05 -8.65 -12.59
N ASP A 23 -4.09 -9.12 -11.90
CA ASP A 23 -4.25 -8.98 -10.44
C ASP A 23 -3.12 -9.73 -9.70
N ALA A 24 -2.73 -10.91 -10.20
CA ALA A 24 -1.59 -11.66 -9.68
C ALA A 24 -0.26 -10.92 -9.90
N VAL A 25 -0.02 -10.38 -11.10
CA VAL A 25 1.17 -9.55 -11.37
C VAL A 25 1.17 -8.30 -10.49
N ALA A 26 0.06 -7.58 -10.39
CA ALA A 26 -0.08 -6.37 -9.59
C ALA A 26 0.20 -6.64 -8.10
N SER A 27 -0.30 -7.76 -7.58
CA SER A 27 -0.06 -8.21 -6.21
C SER A 27 1.41 -8.57 -6.01
N GLY A 28 2.01 -9.32 -6.93
CA GLY A 28 3.43 -9.67 -6.89
C GLY A 28 4.36 -8.47 -6.92
N LEU A 29 4.09 -7.48 -7.79
CA LEU A 29 4.85 -6.22 -7.85
C LEU A 29 4.73 -5.44 -6.53
N LYS A 30 3.52 -5.32 -6.00
CA LYS A 30 3.25 -4.62 -4.73
C LYS A 30 3.96 -5.31 -3.55
N ASN A 31 3.91 -6.64 -3.48
CA ASN A 31 4.61 -7.43 -2.46
C ASN A 31 6.13 -7.31 -2.56
N ASN A 32 6.66 -6.98 -3.75
CA ASN A 32 8.07 -6.68 -3.97
C ASN A 32 8.41 -5.18 -3.73
N GLY A 33 7.48 -4.38 -3.22
CA GLY A 33 7.70 -2.96 -2.90
C GLY A 33 7.76 -2.04 -4.11
N ILE A 34 7.33 -2.50 -5.29
CA ILE A 34 7.30 -1.69 -6.52
C ILE A 34 6.02 -0.85 -6.51
N SER A 35 6.13 0.48 -6.66
CA SER A 35 4.95 1.33 -6.81
C SER A 35 4.27 1.06 -8.14
N VAL A 36 3.03 0.58 -8.06
CA VAL A 36 2.25 0.12 -9.21
C VAL A 36 0.93 0.88 -9.30
N PHE A 37 0.63 1.42 -10.48
CA PHE A 37 -0.70 1.90 -10.81
C PHE A 37 -1.55 0.74 -11.33
N TYR A 38 -2.66 0.48 -10.63
CA TYR A 38 -3.63 -0.55 -10.95
C TYR A 38 -5.03 -0.07 -10.56
N ASP A 39 -6.00 -0.21 -11.46
CA ASP A 39 -7.32 0.40 -11.34
C ASP A 39 -8.07 0.00 -10.06
N LYS A 40 -7.91 -1.24 -9.58
CA LYS A 40 -8.51 -1.75 -8.34
C LYS A 40 -7.92 -1.07 -7.09
N TYR A 41 -6.66 -0.65 -7.11
CA TYR A 41 -6.04 0.05 -5.99
C TYR A 41 -6.45 1.52 -5.93
N GLU A 42 -6.89 2.09 -7.06
CA GLU A 42 -7.19 3.52 -7.21
C GLU A 42 -8.68 3.81 -7.34
N GLN A 43 -9.56 2.85 -7.00
CA GLN A 43 -11.03 2.98 -7.21
C GLN A 43 -11.61 4.26 -6.63
N ALA A 44 -11.22 4.65 -5.42
CA ALA A 44 -11.68 5.90 -4.79
C ALA A 44 -11.15 7.15 -5.51
N SER A 45 -9.92 7.11 -6.03
CA SER A 45 -9.29 8.20 -6.78
C SER A 45 -9.88 8.34 -8.18
N LEU A 46 -10.29 7.24 -8.80
CA LEU A 46 -10.88 7.18 -10.14
C LEU A 46 -12.38 7.52 -10.14
N TRP A 47 -13.04 7.46 -8.98
CA TRP A 47 -14.48 7.70 -8.89
C TRP A 47 -14.84 9.13 -9.29
N GLY A 48 -15.60 9.27 -10.39
CA GLY A 48 -16.08 10.56 -10.91
C GLY A 48 -15.10 11.31 -11.82
N LYS A 49 -13.91 10.74 -12.08
CA LYS A 49 -12.95 11.31 -13.05
C LYS A 49 -13.22 10.80 -14.46
N ASP A 50 -12.80 11.60 -15.46
CA ASP A 50 -12.62 11.09 -16.81
C ASP A 50 -11.46 10.07 -16.80
N LEU A 51 -11.82 8.80 -16.89
CA LEU A 51 -10.87 7.68 -16.86
C LEU A 51 -9.84 7.81 -17.98
N TYR A 52 -10.21 8.30 -19.17
CA TYR A 52 -9.28 8.38 -20.28
C TYR A 52 -8.22 9.44 -20.04
N GLN A 53 -8.64 10.65 -19.67
CA GLN A 53 -7.71 11.74 -19.39
C GLN A 53 -6.77 11.37 -18.23
N HIS A 54 -7.29 10.72 -17.19
CA HIS A 54 -6.48 10.30 -16.04
C HIS A 54 -5.48 9.19 -16.40
N LEU A 55 -5.91 8.16 -17.13
CA LEU A 55 -5.02 7.08 -17.58
C LEU A 55 -3.93 7.62 -18.50
N THR A 56 -4.26 8.54 -19.41
CA THR A 56 -3.27 9.20 -20.27
C THR A 56 -2.23 9.96 -19.46
N ASP A 57 -2.65 10.75 -18.48
CA ASP A 57 -1.71 11.48 -17.61
C ASP A 57 -0.83 10.53 -16.79
N VAL A 58 -1.40 9.46 -16.25
CA VAL A 58 -0.65 8.45 -15.51
C VAL A 58 0.40 7.75 -16.40
N TYR A 59 0.04 7.41 -17.63
CA TYR A 59 0.93 6.77 -18.61
C TYR A 59 1.93 7.72 -19.27
N GLN A 60 1.74 9.04 -19.18
CA GLN A 60 2.68 10.01 -19.77
C GLN A 60 3.63 10.58 -18.73
N ASN A 61 3.07 11.03 -17.60
CA ASN A 61 3.77 11.94 -16.70
C ASN A 61 4.03 11.33 -15.32
N ARG A 62 3.28 10.28 -14.93
CA ARG A 62 3.28 9.78 -13.54
C ARG A 62 3.80 8.36 -13.38
N SER A 63 4.15 7.68 -14.47
CA SER A 63 4.69 6.31 -14.42
C SER A 63 6.02 6.22 -15.15
N ARG A 64 6.95 5.39 -14.66
CA ARG A 64 8.26 5.19 -15.28
C ARG A 64 8.26 4.17 -16.43
N TYR A 65 7.50 3.08 -16.30
CA TYR A 65 7.18 2.18 -17.41
C TYR A 65 5.69 1.86 -17.43
N VAL A 66 5.17 1.54 -18.61
CA VAL A 66 3.85 0.94 -18.78
C VAL A 66 4.01 -0.49 -19.27
N VAL A 67 3.57 -1.44 -18.46
CA VAL A 67 3.43 -2.84 -18.87
C VAL A 67 2.08 -2.97 -19.55
N MET A 68 2.11 -3.27 -20.83
CA MET A 68 0.90 -3.35 -21.65
C MET A 68 0.59 -4.79 -21.98
N PHE A 69 -0.50 -5.28 -21.41
CA PHE A 69 -1.02 -6.62 -21.63
C PHE A 69 -1.92 -6.64 -22.87
N ILE A 70 -1.38 -7.18 -23.96
CA ILE A 70 -1.99 -7.21 -25.27
C ILE A 70 -2.81 -8.49 -25.41
N SER A 71 -4.08 -8.31 -25.73
CA SER A 71 -5.02 -9.36 -26.11
C SER A 71 -5.97 -8.83 -27.19
N GLU A 72 -6.73 -9.72 -27.83
CA GLU A 72 -7.79 -9.33 -28.73
C GLU A 72 -8.82 -8.41 -28.03
N HIS A 73 -9.09 -8.67 -26.74
CA HIS A 73 -9.96 -7.87 -25.89
C HIS A 73 -9.40 -6.46 -25.67
N TYR A 74 -8.09 -6.35 -25.45
CA TYR A 74 -7.39 -5.07 -25.33
C TYR A 74 -7.55 -4.24 -26.60
N ALA A 75 -7.27 -4.84 -27.76
CA ALA A 75 -7.43 -4.18 -29.05
C ALA A 75 -8.89 -3.75 -29.29
N LYS A 76 -9.87 -4.59 -28.96
CA LYS A 76 -11.30 -4.29 -29.17
C LYS A 76 -11.87 -3.21 -28.26
N LYS A 77 -11.43 -3.10 -27.00
CA LYS A 77 -12.07 -2.22 -26.01
C LYS A 77 -11.31 -0.94 -25.72
N LEU A 78 -9.99 -1.06 -25.62
CA LEU A 78 -9.11 0.03 -25.21
C LEU A 78 -8.51 0.73 -26.43
N TRP A 79 -8.33 0.02 -27.54
CA TRP A 79 -7.68 0.55 -28.76
C TRP A 79 -8.62 1.01 -29.90
N THR A 80 -9.92 0.68 -29.85
CA THR A 80 -10.84 0.83 -31.00
C THR A 80 -11.30 2.25 -31.32
N SER A 81 -11.20 3.22 -30.40
CA SER A 81 -11.66 4.58 -30.70
C SER A 81 -10.53 5.48 -31.20
N HIS A 82 -10.79 6.23 -32.27
CA HIS A 82 -9.85 7.19 -32.85
C HIS A 82 -9.38 8.26 -31.84
N GLU A 83 -10.28 8.72 -30.96
CA GLU A 83 -9.97 9.71 -29.92
C GLU A 83 -9.05 9.13 -28.82
N LYS A 84 -9.35 7.90 -28.32
CA LYS A 84 -8.47 7.15 -27.39
C LYS A 84 -7.08 6.89 -27.98
N ARG A 85 -6.99 6.58 -29.28
CA ARG A 85 -5.71 6.30 -29.96
C ARG A 85 -4.83 7.54 -30.03
N MET A 86 -5.38 8.72 -30.35
CA MET A 86 -4.57 9.94 -30.47
C MET A 86 -3.97 10.39 -29.13
N ALA A 87 -4.71 10.26 -28.03
CA ALA A 87 -4.23 10.62 -26.69
C ALA A 87 -3.07 9.72 -26.24
N GLN A 88 -3.14 8.42 -26.51
CA GLN A 88 -2.10 7.46 -26.14
C GLN A 88 -0.93 7.44 -27.14
N ALA A 89 -1.17 7.57 -28.44
CA ALA A 89 -0.14 7.55 -29.49
C ALA A 89 0.86 8.71 -29.40
N ARG A 90 0.47 9.85 -28.83
CA ARG A 90 1.41 10.96 -28.56
C ARG A 90 2.43 10.59 -27.47
N ALA A 91 1.99 9.89 -26.41
CA ALA A 91 2.87 9.36 -25.37
C ALA A 91 3.90 8.37 -25.95
N PHE A 92 3.43 7.51 -26.85
CA PHE A 92 4.21 6.40 -27.40
C PHE A 92 5.26 6.84 -28.43
N LYS A 93 5.09 8.01 -29.06
CA LYS A 93 6.07 8.54 -30.02
C LYS A 93 7.33 9.10 -29.37
N GLU A 94 7.26 9.55 -28.12
CA GLU A 94 8.34 10.30 -27.47
C GLU A 94 9.28 9.43 -26.61
N SER A 95 8.94 8.18 -26.27
CA SER A 95 9.83 7.28 -25.50
C SER A 95 9.62 5.80 -25.80
N ARG A 96 10.48 5.21 -26.63
CA ARG A 96 10.34 3.82 -27.13
C ARG A 96 10.67 2.72 -26.12
N GLU A 97 11.50 2.99 -25.12
CA GLU A 97 11.87 2.01 -24.07
C GLU A 97 10.89 2.02 -22.88
N TYR A 98 9.87 2.86 -22.93
CA TYR A 98 8.89 3.08 -21.87
C TYR A 98 7.82 1.98 -21.77
N ILE A 99 7.48 1.35 -22.89
CA ILE A 99 6.42 0.33 -22.98
C ILE A 99 7.07 -1.04 -22.88
N LEU A 100 6.51 -1.89 -22.02
CA LEU A 100 6.90 -3.29 -21.86
C LEU A 100 5.72 -4.18 -22.30
N PRO A 101 5.70 -4.66 -23.55
CA PRO A 101 4.61 -5.48 -24.06
C PRO A 101 4.61 -6.89 -23.45
N VAL A 102 3.44 -7.33 -23.01
CA VAL A 102 3.16 -8.71 -22.60
C VAL A 102 1.99 -9.22 -23.45
N LYS A 103 2.17 -10.27 -24.24
CA LYS A 103 1.16 -10.75 -25.19
C LYS A 103 0.44 -11.98 -24.66
N PHE A 104 -0.88 -11.95 -24.62
CA PHE A 104 -1.73 -13.12 -24.38
C PHE A 104 -2.04 -13.90 -25.66
N ASP A 105 -1.98 -13.21 -26.80
CA ASP A 105 -2.22 -13.76 -28.13
C ASP A 105 -1.41 -12.99 -29.20
N ASP A 106 -1.58 -13.36 -30.47
CA ASP A 106 -0.84 -12.78 -31.57
C ASP A 106 -1.45 -11.45 -32.08
N THR A 107 -2.29 -10.80 -31.28
CA THR A 107 -2.89 -9.50 -31.61
C THR A 107 -1.80 -8.46 -31.91
N ILE A 108 -2.02 -7.69 -32.96
CA ILE A 108 -1.13 -6.64 -33.44
C ILE A 108 -1.73 -5.28 -33.05
N ILE A 109 -0.91 -4.44 -32.42
CA ILE A 109 -1.25 -3.06 -32.07
C ILE A 109 -0.55 -2.14 -33.08
N PRO A 110 -1.29 -1.43 -33.96
CA PRO A 110 -0.73 -0.63 -35.06
C PRO A 110 0.41 0.34 -34.69
N ASP A 111 0.42 0.89 -33.48
CA ASP A 111 1.42 1.88 -33.05
C ASP A 111 2.62 1.24 -32.33
N ILE A 112 2.69 -0.08 -32.24
CA ILE A 112 3.81 -0.83 -31.65
C ILE A 112 4.49 -1.65 -32.75
N PRO A 113 5.75 -1.33 -33.09
CA PRO A 113 6.49 -2.09 -34.09
C PRO A 113 6.66 -3.55 -33.68
N ASP A 114 6.56 -4.46 -34.65
CA ASP A 114 6.81 -5.90 -34.47
C ASP A 114 8.26 -6.19 -34.03
N THR A 115 9.17 -5.23 -34.18
CA THR A 115 10.56 -5.32 -33.71
C THR A 115 10.73 -5.02 -32.21
N THR A 116 9.65 -4.62 -31.52
CA THR A 116 9.68 -4.37 -30.06
C THR A 116 9.74 -5.70 -29.32
N GLY A 117 10.73 -5.89 -28.45
CA GLY A 117 10.80 -7.08 -27.60
C GLY A 117 9.57 -7.19 -26.70
N TYR A 118 9.03 -8.40 -26.55
CA TYR A 118 7.84 -8.68 -25.75
C TYR A 118 8.04 -9.93 -24.89
N LEU A 119 7.21 -10.07 -23.84
CA LEU A 119 7.07 -11.30 -23.10
C LEU A 119 5.76 -11.99 -23.50
N ASP A 120 5.77 -13.33 -23.57
CA ASP A 120 4.58 -14.11 -23.91
C ASP A 120 3.92 -14.65 -22.63
N ALA A 121 2.70 -14.19 -22.33
CA ALA A 121 1.95 -14.65 -21.16
C ALA A 121 1.44 -16.09 -21.30
N ARG A 122 1.56 -16.71 -22.48
CA ARG A 122 1.31 -18.14 -22.69
C ARG A 122 2.50 -18.99 -22.21
N GLU A 123 3.69 -18.40 -22.16
CA GLU A 123 4.93 -19.07 -21.74
C GLU A 123 5.29 -18.78 -20.27
N PHE A 124 4.97 -17.58 -19.79
CA PHE A 124 5.36 -17.12 -18.46
C PHE A 124 4.17 -16.99 -17.52
N VAL A 125 4.34 -17.48 -16.29
CA VAL A 125 3.37 -17.26 -15.22
C VAL A 125 3.52 -15.85 -14.61
N PRO A 126 2.50 -15.31 -13.90
CA PRO A 126 2.56 -13.96 -13.33
C PRO A 126 3.82 -13.66 -12.51
N ASP A 127 4.27 -14.62 -11.69
CA ASP A 127 5.47 -14.45 -10.86
C ASP A 127 6.77 -14.28 -11.68
N GLU A 128 6.83 -14.87 -12.88
CA GLU A 128 7.97 -14.69 -13.79
C GLU A 128 7.94 -13.33 -14.45
N ILE A 129 6.76 -12.84 -14.84
CA ILE A 129 6.58 -11.46 -15.31
C ILE A 129 7.05 -10.46 -14.25
N VAL A 130 6.70 -10.68 -12.98
CA VAL A 130 7.17 -9.86 -11.85
C VAL A 130 8.71 -9.86 -11.78
N LYS A 131 9.36 -11.01 -11.94
CA LYS A 131 10.84 -11.12 -11.96
C LYS A 131 11.45 -10.34 -13.13
N PHE A 132 10.89 -10.44 -14.33
CA PHE A 132 11.40 -9.71 -15.49
C PHE A 132 11.25 -8.19 -15.32
N ILE A 133 10.10 -7.73 -14.82
CA ILE A 133 9.89 -6.31 -14.52
C ILE A 133 10.90 -5.83 -13.48
N LYS A 134 11.14 -6.63 -12.43
CA LYS A 134 12.13 -6.32 -11.39
C LYS A 134 13.53 -6.18 -11.98
N GLN A 135 13.94 -7.13 -12.83
CA GLN A 135 15.23 -7.09 -13.50
C GLN A 135 15.35 -5.84 -14.38
N LYS A 136 14.32 -5.53 -15.17
CA LYS A 136 14.30 -4.34 -16.05
C LYS A 136 14.49 -3.04 -15.26
N LEU A 137 13.80 -2.90 -14.13
CA LEU A 137 13.97 -1.74 -13.24
C LEU A 137 15.41 -1.66 -12.70
N GLN A 138 15.99 -2.79 -12.27
CA GLN A 138 17.36 -2.83 -11.75
C GLN A 138 18.41 -2.48 -12.80
N ASP A 139 18.27 -3.01 -14.01
CA ASP A 139 19.18 -2.76 -15.13
C ASP A 139 19.20 -1.28 -15.52
N ASP A 140 18.05 -0.62 -15.45
CA ASP A 140 17.91 0.82 -15.72
C ASP A 140 18.34 1.70 -14.52
N GLY A 141 19.02 1.11 -13.53
CA GLY A 141 19.57 1.80 -12.36
C GLY A 141 18.52 2.27 -11.37
N ILE A 142 17.27 1.82 -11.51
CA ILE A 142 16.21 2.15 -10.58
C ILE A 142 16.40 1.26 -9.38
N THR A 143 16.87 1.85 -8.29
CA THR A 143 16.77 1.23 -6.99
C THR A 143 15.30 0.98 -6.73
N ILE A 144 14.88 -0.29 -6.80
CA ILE A 144 13.59 -0.74 -6.31
C ILE A 144 13.64 -0.53 -4.82
N THR A 145 13.32 0.70 -4.48
CA THR A 145 13.36 1.23 -3.16
C THR A 145 12.12 0.63 -2.53
N LYS A 146 12.26 -0.51 -1.84
CA LYS A 146 11.24 -0.99 -0.90
C LYS A 146 10.72 0.25 -0.19
N GLN A 147 9.44 0.56 -0.41
CA GLN A 147 8.70 1.68 0.16
C GLN A 147 9.55 2.60 1.05
N LYS A 148 10.29 3.55 0.44
CA LYS A 148 11.23 4.46 1.14
C LYS A 148 12.39 3.71 1.84
N SER A 149 13.54 3.61 1.19
CA SER A 149 14.73 2.90 1.68
C SER A 149 15.31 3.63 2.89
N LEU A 150 14.80 3.27 4.06
CA LEU A 150 15.44 3.50 5.33
C LEU A 150 16.58 2.47 5.42
N THR A 151 17.80 2.88 5.77
CA THR A 151 18.85 1.93 6.19
C THR A 151 18.33 1.06 7.34
N ASN A 152 18.93 -0.11 7.64
CA ASN A 152 18.47 -0.90 8.81
C ASN A 152 18.43 -0.04 10.08
N GLU A 153 19.42 0.85 10.24
CA GLU A 153 19.48 1.85 11.30
C GLU A 153 18.30 2.84 11.26
N LEU A 154 17.97 3.40 10.10
CA LEU A 154 16.88 4.36 9.97
C LEU A 154 15.50 3.69 10.11
N LEU A 155 15.35 2.43 9.70
CA LEU A 155 14.13 1.65 9.86
C LEU A 155 13.90 1.32 11.34
N LYS A 156 14.97 0.89 12.02
CA LYS A 156 14.95 0.61 13.45
C LYS A 156 14.60 1.85 14.28
N SER A 157 15.29 2.97 14.03
CA SER A 157 14.99 4.23 14.73
C SER A 157 13.57 4.75 14.44
N THR A 158 13.08 4.61 13.20
CA THR A 158 11.70 4.99 12.86
C THR A 158 10.66 4.10 13.56
N ALA A 159 10.94 2.80 13.70
CA ALA A 159 10.09 1.87 14.44
C ALA A 159 10.09 2.21 15.94
N GLU A 160 11.26 2.45 16.52
CA GLU A 160 11.42 2.86 17.94
C GLU A 160 10.69 4.18 18.23
N GLU A 161 10.83 5.19 17.37
CA GLU A 161 10.10 6.45 17.49
C GLU A 161 8.58 6.22 17.47
N LEU A 162 8.09 5.41 16.53
CA LEU A 162 6.66 5.11 16.43
C LEU A 162 6.14 4.36 17.67
N VAL A 163 6.90 3.37 18.16
CA VAL A 163 6.57 2.63 19.38
C VAL A 163 6.48 3.58 20.58
N ASN A 164 7.42 4.50 20.73
CA ASN A 164 7.41 5.48 21.80
C ASN A 164 6.18 6.39 21.73
N LEU A 165 5.84 6.91 20.55
CA LEU A 165 4.64 7.73 20.35
C LEU A 165 3.36 6.98 20.72
N ILE A 166 3.24 5.71 20.33
CA ILE A 166 2.08 4.87 20.67
C ILE A 166 2.01 4.64 22.19
N ARG A 167 3.14 4.33 22.83
CA ARG A 167 3.21 4.11 24.29
C ARG A 167 2.88 5.37 25.08
N GLU A 168 3.37 6.53 24.67
CA GLU A 168 3.02 7.81 25.29
C GLU A 168 1.52 8.06 25.22
N GLU A 169 0.88 7.80 24.08
CA GLU A 169 -0.56 8.01 23.94
C GLU A 169 -1.39 7.01 24.78
N LEU A 170 -0.92 5.76 24.92
CA LEU A 170 -1.50 4.78 25.85
C LEU A 170 -1.40 5.23 27.31
N ILE A 171 -0.22 5.70 27.74
CA ILE A 171 0.01 6.21 29.10
C ILE A 171 -0.89 7.42 29.38
N GLN A 172 -1.00 8.36 28.44
CA GLN A 172 -1.89 9.52 28.58
C GLN A 172 -3.36 9.10 28.69
N HIS A 173 -3.78 8.09 27.93
CA HIS A 173 -5.13 7.54 28.03
C HIS A 173 -5.36 6.88 29.40
N GLU A 174 -4.40 6.11 29.90
CA GLU A 174 -4.47 5.46 31.22
C GLU A 174 -4.57 6.50 32.34
N GLN A 175 -3.69 7.50 32.37
CA GLN A 175 -3.72 8.60 33.34
C GLN A 175 -5.08 9.35 33.31
N LYS A 176 -5.62 9.65 32.12
CA LYS A 176 -6.94 10.27 31.99
C LYS A 176 -8.04 9.36 32.53
N THR A 177 -7.94 8.06 32.31
CA THR A 177 -8.92 7.07 32.78
C THR A 177 -8.88 6.91 34.29
N GLU A 178 -7.68 6.91 34.89
CA GLU A 178 -7.45 6.85 36.34
C GLU A 178 -7.88 8.14 37.05
N SER A 179 -7.68 9.30 36.42
CA SER A 179 -8.11 10.60 36.95
C SER A 179 -9.63 10.75 37.08
N LEU A 180 -10.41 9.85 36.44
CA LEU A 180 -11.84 9.79 36.68
C LEU A 180 -12.05 9.30 38.11
N ASN A 181 -12.74 10.09 38.93
CA ASN A 181 -13.12 9.68 40.28
C ASN A 181 -14.12 8.51 40.23
N SER A 182 -13.88 7.49 41.05
CA SER A 182 -14.85 6.41 41.27
C SER A 182 -15.82 6.85 42.36
N PRO A 183 -17.14 6.88 42.12
CA PRO A 183 -18.08 7.22 43.17
C PRO A 183 -18.03 6.16 44.29
N ILE A 184 -17.99 6.60 45.54
CA ILE A 184 -18.00 5.72 46.70
C ILE A 184 -19.45 5.46 47.09
N ARG A 185 -19.88 4.20 47.03
CA ARG A 185 -21.29 3.81 47.23
C ARG A 185 -21.87 4.27 48.57
N SER A 186 -21.05 4.32 49.62
CA SER A 186 -21.46 4.72 50.98
C SER A 186 -21.64 6.23 51.18
N LEU A 187 -21.20 7.08 50.23
CA LEU A 187 -21.24 8.55 50.33
C LEU A 187 -22.40 9.18 49.56
N HIS A 188 -23.20 8.38 48.86
CA HIS A 188 -24.24 8.85 47.94
C HIS A 188 -25.55 8.09 48.14
N SER A 189 -26.67 8.75 47.84
CA SER A 189 -27.93 8.03 47.65
C SER A 189 -27.85 7.10 46.43
N GLU A 190 -28.68 6.06 46.37
CA GLU A 190 -28.67 5.09 45.25
C GLU A 190 -28.87 5.78 43.89
N ALA A 191 -29.72 6.81 43.83
CA ALA A 191 -29.96 7.59 42.62
C ALA A 191 -28.74 8.44 42.21
N GLU A 192 -28.07 9.08 43.16
CA GLU A 192 -26.85 9.86 42.90
C GLU A 192 -25.68 8.98 42.49
N PHE A 193 -25.50 7.84 43.16
CA PHE A 193 -24.49 6.84 42.81
C PHE A 193 -24.68 6.34 41.38
N SER A 194 -25.91 5.97 41.00
CA SER A 194 -26.25 5.51 39.65
C SER A 194 -25.90 6.57 38.59
N LYS A 195 -26.26 7.84 38.83
CA LYS A 195 -25.96 8.96 37.92
C LYS A 195 -24.45 9.21 37.78
N LEU A 196 -23.70 9.19 38.88
CA LEU A 196 -22.24 9.38 38.86
C LEU A 196 -21.52 8.20 38.19
N TRP A 197 -21.98 6.97 38.44
CA TRP A 197 -21.49 5.77 37.79
C TRP A 197 -21.71 5.83 36.27
N GLU A 198 -22.93 6.14 35.83
CA GLU A 198 -23.26 6.27 34.41
C GLU A 198 -22.40 7.35 33.72
N ALA A 199 -22.22 8.51 34.36
CA ALA A 199 -21.37 9.59 33.86
C ALA A 199 -19.90 9.15 33.71
N ARG A 200 -19.36 8.41 34.69
CA ARG A 200 -18.02 7.83 34.63
C ARG A 200 -17.89 6.83 33.48
N THR A 201 -18.80 5.86 33.37
CA THR A 201 -18.74 4.83 32.33
C THR A 201 -18.84 5.43 30.93
N LYS A 202 -19.73 6.41 30.74
CA LYS A 202 -19.83 7.18 29.47
C LYS A 202 -18.51 7.85 29.13
N ARG A 203 -17.87 8.49 30.11
CA ARG A 203 -16.59 9.19 29.92
C ARG A 203 -15.44 8.22 29.64
N GLN A 204 -15.37 7.09 30.34
CA GLN A 204 -14.40 6.01 30.05
C GLN A 204 -14.57 5.47 28.62
N HIS A 205 -15.81 5.24 28.18
CA HIS A 205 -16.09 4.78 26.82
C HIS A 205 -15.69 5.81 25.75
N GLN A 206 -15.92 7.09 26.01
CA GLN A 206 -15.48 8.18 25.13
C GLN A 206 -13.96 8.24 25.02
N LEU A 207 -13.23 8.10 26.14
CA LEU A 207 -11.77 8.07 26.15
C LEU A 207 -11.23 6.87 25.34
N LYS A 208 -11.82 5.68 25.54
CA LYS A 208 -11.46 4.49 24.76
C LYS A 208 -11.67 4.70 23.25
N LYS A 209 -12.84 5.19 22.85
CA LYS A 209 -13.14 5.49 21.44
C LYS A 209 -12.16 6.52 20.85
N TRP A 210 -11.84 7.56 21.62
CA TRP A 210 -10.90 8.58 21.21
C TRP A 210 -9.51 7.98 20.94
N LEU A 211 -9.00 7.13 21.83
CA LEU A 211 -7.72 6.46 21.66
C LEU A 211 -7.69 5.59 20.40
N LEU A 212 -8.73 4.77 20.19
CA LEU A 212 -8.81 3.89 19.00
C LEU A 212 -8.81 4.70 17.69
N ASN A 213 -9.61 5.77 17.63
CA ASN A 213 -9.66 6.65 16.46
C ASN A 213 -8.34 7.39 16.25
N SER A 214 -7.70 7.84 17.32
CA SER A 214 -6.42 8.54 17.25
C SER A 214 -5.34 7.62 16.70
N PHE A 215 -5.28 6.37 17.16
CA PHE A 215 -4.37 5.36 16.62
C PHE A 215 -4.62 5.12 15.12
N SER A 216 -5.88 4.89 14.72
CA SER A 216 -6.23 4.66 13.32
C SER A 216 -5.79 5.82 12.42
N ASN A 217 -6.02 7.06 12.85
CA ASN A 217 -5.70 8.23 12.04
C ASN A 217 -4.20 8.55 12.00
N LYS A 218 -3.46 8.34 13.10
CA LYS A 218 -2.07 8.80 13.22
C LYS A 218 -1.04 7.73 12.95
N TYR A 219 -1.30 6.48 13.36
CA TYR A 219 -0.26 5.47 13.49
C TYR A 219 -0.49 4.24 12.62
N GLN A 220 -1.74 3.82 12.42
CA GLN A 220 -2.09 2.57 11.75
C GLN A 220 -1.35 2.33 10.42
N SER A 221 -1.45 3.26 9.47
CA SER A 221 -0.78 3.11 8.17
C SER A 221 0.74 3.02 8.29
N LYS A 222 1.35 3.82 9.19
CA LYS A 222 2.80 3.82 9.43
C LYS A 222 3.24 2.52 10.13
N SER A 223 2.44 2.02 11.08
CA SER A 223 2.67 0.75 11.78
C SER A 223 2.64 -0.43 10.80
N ILE A 224 1.62 -0.50 9.93
CA ILE A 224 1.51 -1.55 8.91
C ILE A 224 2.70 -1.51 7.94
N LEU A 225 3.08 -0.31 7.50
CA LEU A 225 4.20 -0.11 6.58
C LEU A 225 5.52 -0.62 7.19
N ILE A 226 5.86 -0.16 8.39
CA ILE A 226 7.09 -0.55 9.09
C ILE A 226 7.09 -2.05 9.39
N LYS A 227 5.96 -2.61 9.82
CA LYS A 227 5.80 -4.05 10.05
C LYS A 227 6.14 -4.85 8.80
N ASN A 228 5.54 -4.50 7.65
CA ASN A 228 5.75 -5.21 6.39
C ASN A 228 7.22 -5.13 5.95
N GLU A 229 7.83 -3.95 6.07
CA GLU A 229 9.25 -3.75 5.75
C GLU A 229 10.16 -4.62 6.64
N LEU A 230 9.90 -4.65 7.96
CA LEU A 230 10.64 -5.46 8.93
C LEU A 230 10.48 -6.97 8.68
N ILE A 231 9.24 -7.46 8.46
CA ILE A 231 8.98 -8.87 8.09
C ILE A 231 9.84 -9.27 6.91
N GLN A 232 9.84 -8.43 5.87
CA GLN A 232 10.50 -8.74 4.62
C GLN A 232 12.02 -8.77 4.78
N ARG A 233 12.61 -7.92 5.64
CA ARG A 233 14.06 -7.95 5.92
C ARG A 233 14.47 -9.14 6.78
N LEU A 234 13.62 -9.51 7.72
CA LEU A 234 13.84 -10.66 8.61
C LEU A 234 13.52 -12.02 7.94
N ASN A 235 13.01 -12.02 6.70
CA ASN A 235 12.60 -13.22 5.96
C ASN A 235 11.62 -14.12 6.76
N LEU A 236 10.68 -13.49 7.49
CA LEU A 236 9.71 -14.19 8.33
C LEU A 236 8.53 -14.66 7.47
N ASN A 237 8.58 -15.92 7.02
CA ASN A 237 7.58 -16.49 6.11
C ASN A 237 6.34 -17.07 6.84
N GLU A 238 6.46 -17.37 8.13
CA GLU A 238 5.37 -17.90 8.96
C GLU A 238 5.14 -17.01 10.17
N ARG A 239 4.02 -16.29 10.20
CA ARG A 239 3.57 -15.52 11.37
C ARG A 239 2.10 -15.79 11.65
N ASP A 240 1.73 -15.59 12.90
CA ASP A 240 0.35 -15.68 13.33
C ASP A 240 -0.50 -14.60 12.62
N VAL A 241 -1.51 -15.06 11.88
CA VAL A 241 -2.48 -14.22 11.16
C VAL A 241 -3.19 -13.24 12.11
N TYR A 242 -3.24 -13.57 13.41
CA TYR A 242 -3.70 -12.67 14.46
C TYR A 242 -3.08 -11.27 14.37
N PHE A 243 -1.76 -11.17 14.16
CA PHE A 243 -1.09 -9.87 14.14
C PHE A 243 -1.52 -9.02 12.95
N ASP A 244 -1.80 -9.61 11.79
CA ASP A 244 -2.30 -8.81 10.65
C ASP A 244 -3.64 -8.18 10.97
N ALA A 245 -4.56 -8.92 11.60
CA ALA A 245 -5.84 -8.39 12.05
C ALA A 245 -5.70 -7.31 13.14
N VAL A 246 -4.75 -7.46 14.07
CA VAL A 246 -4.53 -6.49 15.15
C VAL A 246 -3.97 -5.16 14.64
N TYR A 247 -3.08 -5.19 13.65
CA TYR A 247 -2.57 -3.97 13.01
C TYR A 247 -3.64 -3.27 12.15
N GLU A 248 -4.50 -4.04 11.47
CA GLU A 248 -5.58 -3.51 10.67
C GLU A 248 -6.74 -2.98 11.51
N ASN A 249 -7.02 -3.55 12.67
CA ASN A 249 -8.15 -3.12 13.49
C ASN A 249 -8.01 -3.48 14.98
N PRO A 250 -7.23 -2.71 15.77
CA PRO A 250 -7.14 -2.95 17.19
C PRO A 250 -8.46 -2.58 17.89
N VAL A 251 -9.14 -3.57 18.48
CA VAL A 251 -10.49 -3.41 19.06
C VAL A 251 -10.51 -2.80 20.47
N ASN A 252 -9.35 -2.70 21.11
CA ASN A 252 -9.19 -2.18 22.47
C ASN A 252 -7.76 -1.64 22.70
N PRO A 253 -7.50 -0.96 23.83
CA PRO A 253 -6.17 -0.46 24.15
C PRO A 253 -5.08 -1.55 24.23
N LEU A 254 -5.44 -2.79 24.58
CA LEU A 254 -4.51 -3.92 24.60
C LEU A 254 -4.03 -4.27 23.19
N GLY A 255 -4.93 -4.27 22.19
CA GLY A 255 -4.55 -4.49 20.79
C GLY A 255 -3.58 -3.42 20.28
N ILE A 256 -3.76 -2.15 20.67
CA ILE A 256 -2.79 -1.09 20.35
C ILE A 256 -1.45 -1.37 21.04
N SER A 257 -1.47 -1.82 22.30
CA SER A 257 -0.27 -2.22 23.02
C SER A 257 0.44 -3.40 22.37
N GLU A 258 -0.30 -4.36 21.81
CA GLU A 258 0.25 -5.51 21.08
C GLU A 258 0.91 -5.08 19.77
N VAL A 259 0.32 -4.13 19.03
CA VAL A 259 0.98 -3.52 17.86
C VAL A 259 2.33 -2.93 18.24
N ALA A 260 2.38 -2.15 19.32
CA ALA A 260 3.61 -1.53 19.79
C ALA A 260 4.66 -2.59 20.21
N ALA A 261 4.24 -3.64 20.92
CA ALA A 261 5.12 -4.72 21.36
C ALA A 261 5.67 -5.55 20.18
N ASP A 262 4.84 -5.84 19.18
CA ASP A 262 5.28 -6.56 17.99
C ASP A 262 6.27 -5.72 17.16
N LEU A 263 5.97 -4.43 16.93
CA LEU A 263 6.89 -3.53 16.23
C LEU A 263 8.25 -3.42 16.93
N GLU A 264 8.26 -3.29 18.26
CA GLU A 264 9.49 -3.24 19.06
C GLU A 264 10.28 -4.55 18.94
N LYS A 265 9.60 -5.70 19.03
CA LYS A 265 10.23 -7.00 18.86
C LYS A 265 10.87 -7.13 17.48
N LEU A 266 10.17 -6.73 16.43
CA LEU A 266 10.68 -6.79 15.06
C LEU A 266 11.84 -5.84 14.82
N SER A 267 11.79 -4.63 15.39
CA SER A 267 12.90 -3.68 15.25
C SER A 267 14.15 -4.14 16.00
N MET A 268 13.98 -4.82 17.14
CA MET A 268 15.08 -5.42 17.90
C MET A 268 15.74 -6.61 17.19
N MET A 269 14.97 -7.37 16.41
CA MET A 269 15.49 -8.49 15.61
C MET A 269 16.30 -8.05 14.39
N LEU A 270 16.19 -6.78 13.99
CA LEU A 270 16.90 -6.26 12.83
C LEU A 270 18.37 -5.97 13.19
N ASP A 271 19.29 -6.68 12.55
CA ASP A 271 20.73 -6.42 12.67
C ASP A 271 21.08 -5.06 12.04
N THR A 272 21.73 -4.21 12.84
CA THR A 272 22.17 -2.87 12.40
C THR A 272 23.61 -2.82 11.89
N ASN A 273 24.28 -3.98 11.82
CA ASN A 273 25.63 -4.09 11.28
C ASN A 273 25.56 -4.34 9.76
N GLU A 274 25.20 -3.31 9.00
CA GLU A 274 25.41 -3.26 7.53
C GLU A 274 26.49 -2.25 7.19
#